data_AF-A0AAJ4LW70-F1
#
_entry.id   AF-A0AAJ4LW70-F1
#
_cell.length_a   1.000
_cell.length_b   1.000
_cell.length_c   1.000
_cell.angle_alpha   90.00
_cell.angle_beta   90.00
_cell.angle_gamma   90.00
#
_symmetry.space_group_name_H-M   'P 1'
#
loop_
_entity.id
_entity.type
_entity.pdbx_description
1 polymer ?
#
loop_
_entity_poly.entity_id
_entity_poly.type
_entity_poly.pdbx_seq_one_letter_code
_entity_poly.pdbx_strand_id
1 'polypeptide(L)'
;MDSLNNIDFKKLASQQKSIQMKMRLPALAHFKDGHSRTQIAKFLMVSRTSVNKWVHTFLEEGLEGLKEKPRTGRPPFLTSEQREQLSQYIKDKANDTQGGRLTGADIHAYIVKEFGQHYHPDSIYYTNLEN
;
A
#
# COMPACT_ATOMS: atom_id res chain seq x y z
N MET A 1 2.31 -16.11 20.39
CA MET A 1 1.61 -14.84 20.65
C MET A 1 2.49 -14.05 21.61
N ASP A 2 3.09 -12.95 21.16
CA ASP A 2 4.08 -12.23 21.96
C ASP A 2 3.37 -11.55 23.15
N SER A 3 3.66 -12.03 24.36
CA SER A 3 3.08 -11.43 25.57
C SER A 3 3.70 -10.06 25.81
N LEU A 4 2.86 -9.03 26.06
CA LEU A 4 3.26 -7.64 26.36
C LEU A 4 4.42 -7.56 27.39
N ASN A 5 4.43 -8.48 28.35
CA ASN A 5 5.40 -8.51 29.44
C ASN A 5 6.80 -8.96 29.01
N ASN A 6 6.91 -9.78 27.97
CA ASN A 6 8.18 -10.40 27.55
C ASN A 6 8.93 -9.57 26.50
N ILE A 7 8.31 -8.52 25.96
CA ILE A 7 8.90 -7.71 24.88
C ILE A 7 9.67 -6.53 25.48
N ASP A 8 10.91 -6.35 25.02
CA ASP A 8 11.68 -5.12 25.22
C ASP A 8 11.44 -4.16 24.03
N PHE A 9 10.40 -3.35 24.15
CA PHE A 9 10.02 -2.38 23.12
C PHE A 9 11.07 -1.30 22.89
N LYS A 10 11.86 -0.94 23.92
CA LYS A 10 12.90 0.10 23.81
C LYS A 10 14.06 -0.41 22.96
N LYS A 11 14.51 -1.64 23.23
CA LYS A 11 15.53 -2.31 22.41
C LYS A 11 15.05 -2.57 20.98
N LEU A 12 13.80 -2.99 20.80
CA LEU A 12 13.26 -3.15 19.46
C LEU A 12 13.24 -1.82 18.70
N ALA A 13 12.83 -0.72 19.34
CA ALA A 13 12.73 0.59 18.70
C ALA A 13 14.09 1.08 18.14
N SER A 14 15.18 0.85 18.87
CA SER A 14 16.52 1.27 18.43
C SER A 14 17.03 0.50 17.20
N GLN A 15 16.52 -0.72 16.97
CA GLN A 15 16.90 -1.57 15.83
C GLN A 15 16.06 -1.31 14.57
N GLN A 16 14.94 -0.59 14.68
CA GLN A 16 14.05 -0.36 13.55
C GLN A 16 14.54 0.73 12.62
N LYS A 17 14.30 0.57 11.31
CA LYS A 17 14.48 1.63 10.31
C LYS A 17 13.20 2.42 10.05
N SER A 18 12.04 1.78 10.20
CA SER A 18 10.73 2.40 10.00
C SER A 18 10.47 3.48 11.06
N ILE A 19 10.18 4.70 10.60
CA ILE A 19 9.79 5.84 11.46
C ILE A 19 8.51 5.49 12.23
N GLN A 20 7.57 4.82 11.59
CA GLN A 20 6.32 4.37 12.20
C GLN A 20 6.59 3.42 13.36
N MET A 21 7.49 2.43 13.19
CA MET A 21 7.86 1.52 14.27
C MET A 21 8.62 2.23 15.38
N LYS A 22 9.49 3.19 15.05
CA LYS A 22 10.17 4.05 16.03
C LYS A 22 9.21 4.90 16.87
N MET A 23 7.99 5.17 16.39
CA MET A 23 6.94 5.85 17.17
C MET A 23 6.04 4.88 17.94
N ARG A 24 5.66 3.76 17.32
CA ARG A 24 4.74 2.77 17.88
C ARG A 24 5.34 2.01 19.06
N LEU A 25 6.61 1.60 18.97
CA LEU A 25 7.26 0.79 19.99
C LEU A 25 7.46 1.55 21.32
N PRO A 26 7.93 2.81 21.36
CA PRO A 26 7.95 3.59 22.60
C PRO A 26 6.56 3.78 23.22
N ALA A 27 5.50 3.92 22.41
CA ALA A 27 4.14 4.00 22.91
C ALA A 27 3.74 2.72 23.69
N LEU A 28 4.13 1.56 23.17
CA LEU A 28 3.91 0.27 23.83
C LEU A 28 4.80 0.07 25.06
N ALA A 29 6.02 0.61 25.05
CA ALA A 29 6.88 0.64 26.23
C ALA A 29 6.20 1.41 27.38
N HIS A 30 5.70 2.62 27.13
CA HIS A 30 5.00 3.39 28.15
C HIS A 30 3.68 2.74 28.58
N PHE A 31 2.97 2.10 27.66
CA PHE A 31 1.76 1.34 27.97
C PHE A 31 2.06 0.14 28.88
N LYS A 32 3.15 -0.60 28.60
CA LYS A 32 3.66 -1.66 29.46
C LYS A 32 4.03 -1.13 30.86
N ASP A 33 4.59 0.08 30.93
CA ASP A 33 4.91 0.77 32.18
C ASP A 33 3.66 1.32 32.91
N GLY A 34 2.44 1.03 32.44
CA GLY A 34 1.17 1.38 33.10
C GLY A 34 0.64 2.78 32.80
N HIS A 35 1.24 3.52 31.87
CA HIS A 35 0.77 4.86 31.53
C HIS A 35 -0.55 4.82 30.76
N SER A 36 -1.43 5.78 31.05
CA SER A 36 -2.66 5.95 30.27
C SER A 36 -2.35 6.39 28.84
N ARG A 37 -3.23 6.02 27.89
CA ARG A 37 -3.13 6.45 26.48
C ARG A 37 -3.03 7.99 26.34
N THR A 38 -3.67 8.74 27.24
CA THR A 38 -3.59 10.20 27.28
C THR A 38 -2.21 10.70 27.69
N GLN A 39 -1.57 10.09 28.70
CA GLN A 39 -0.20 10.43 29.09
C GLN A 39 0.79 10.10 27.97
N ILE A 40 0.66 8.92 27.36
CA ILE A 40 1.51 8.48 26.26
C ILE A 40 1.42 9.44 25.07
N ALA A 41 0.21 9.87 24.71
CA ALA A 41 -0.02 10.84 23.65
C ALA A 41 0.72 12.17 23.91
N LYS A 42 0.73 12.64 25.16
CA LYS A 42 1.48 13.82 25.57
C LYS A 42 2.99 13.61 25.50
N PHE A 43 3.50 12.48 26.00
CA PHE A 43 4.94 12.18 25.97
C PHE A 43 5.51 12.08 24.55
N LEU A 44 4.73 11.52 23.63
CA LEU A 44 5.15 11.31 22.25
C LEU A 44 4.71 12.42 21.30
N MET A 45 4.01 13.45 21.79
CA MET A 45 3.46 14.56 21.01
C MET A 45 2.61 14.09 19.81
N VAL A 46 1.76 13.09 20.01
CA VAL A 46 0.86 12.54 18.99
C VAL A 46 -0.60 12.57 19.45
N SER A 47 -1.53 12.31 18.53
CA SER A 47 -2.93 12.21 18.89
C SER A 47 -3.21 10.99 19.78
N ARG A 48 -4.16 11.11 20.73
CA ARG A 48 -4.67 9.98 21.52
C ARG A 48 -5.23 8.86 20.63
N THR A 49 -5.85 9.21 19.51
CA THR A 49 -6.38 8.25 18.53
C THR A 49 -5.27 7.37 17.95
N SER A 50 -4.10 7.94 17.64
CA SER A 50 -2.94 7.18 17.17
C SER A 50 -2.48 6.16 18.21
N VAL A 51 -2.33 6.59 19.48
CA VAL A 51 -1.93 5.69 20.57
C VAL A 51 -2.96 4.58 20.78
N ASN A 52 -4.26 4.91 20.77
CA ASN A 52 -5.33 3.93 20.86
C ASN A 52 -5.21 2.87 19.76
N LYS A 53 -5.03 3.31 18.50
CA LYS A 53 -4.87 2.41 17.36
C LYS A 53 -3.68 1.49 17.56
N TRP A 54 -2.50 2.01 17.91
CA TRP A 54 -1.30 1.19 18.06
C TRP A 54 -1.40 0.17 19.19
N VAL A 55 -1.92 0.58 20.35
CA VAL A 55 -2.13 -0.33 21.48
C VAL A 55 -3.15 -1.40 21.14
N HIS A 56 -4.28 -1.02 20.53
CA HIS A 56 -5.31 -1.97 20.13
C HIS A 56 -4.80 -2.97 19.09
N THR A 57 -4.18 -2.50 18.01
CA THR A 57 -3.60 -3.37 16.98
C THR A 57 -2.54 -4.31 17.56
N PHE A 58 -1.71 -3.86 18.51
CA PHE A 58 -0.76 -4.75 19.17
C PHE A 58 -1.47 -5.83 20.01
N LEU A 59 -2.53 -5.48 20.75
CA LEU A 59 -3.26 -6.43 21.58
C LEU A 59 -4.01 -7.49 20.75
N GLU A 60 -4.45 -7.15 19.54
CA GLU A 60 -5.15 -8.07 18.63
C GLU A 60 -4.20 -8.88 17.74
N GLU A 61 -3.22 -8.22 17.12
CA GLU A 61 -2.40 -8.76 16.05
C GLU A 61 -0.90 -8.92 16.43
N GLY A 62 -0.51 -8.51 17.63
CA GLY A 62 0.89 -8.55 18.08
C GLY A 62 1.80 -7.57 17.33
N LEU A 63 3.11 -7.88 17.26
CA LEU A 63 4.09 -7.05 16.55
C LEU A 63 3.85 -7.01 15.03
N GLU A 64 3.28 -8.07 14.45
CA GLU A 64 3.02 -8.14 13.01
C GLU A 64 1.98 -7.11 12.56
N GLY A 65 0.91 -6.90 13.34
CA GLY A 65 -0.10 -5.88 13.01
C GLY A 65 0.43 -4.45 13.06
N LEU A 66 1.55 -4.22 13.76
CA LEU A 66 2.21 -2.92 13.80
C LEU A 66 3.07 -2.64 12.57
N LYS A 67 3.35 -3.62 11.72
CA LYS A 67 4.13 -3.38 10.50
C LYS A 67 3.31 -2.54 9.53
N GLU A 68 4.01 -1.71 8.75
CA GLU A 68 3.35 -0.95 7.70
C GLU A 68 2.89 -1.90 6.60
N LYS A 69 1.58 -1.89 6.33
CA LYS A 69 1.01 -2.60 5.18
C LYS A 69 1.36 -1.80 3.91
N PRO A 70 1.65 -2.47 2.78
CA PRO A 70 1.87 -1.79 1.52
C PRO A 70 0.73 -0.79 1.26
N ARG A 71 1.09 0.46 0.95
CA ARG A 71 0.09 1.45 0.54
C ARG A 71 -0.40 1.03 -0.83
N THR A 72 -1.57 0.39 -0.90
CA THR A 72 -2.20 0.17 -2.18
C THR A 72 -2.58 1.53 -2.75
N GLY A 73 -2.01 1.86 -3.91
CA GLY A 73 -2.41 3.05 -4.67
C GLY A 73 -3.86 2.93 -5.12
N ARG A 74 -4.28 3.83 -6.00
CA ARG A 74 -5.54 3.65 -6.72
C ARG A 74 -5.50 2.28 -7.41
N PRO A 75 -6.53 1.42 -7.26
CA PRO A 75 -6.54 0.14 -7.93
C PRO A 75 -6.39 0.35 -9.44
N PRO A 76 -5.66 -0.54 -10.13
CA PRO A 76 -5.50 -0.44 -11.56
C PRO A 76 -6.87 -0.58 -12.24
N PHE A 77 -7.08 0.20 -13.29
CA PHE A 77 -8.36 0.22 -14.01
C PHE A 77 -8.63 -1.08 -14.80
N LEU A 78 -7.58 -1.73 -15.30
CA LEU A 78 -7.68 -3.05 -15.92
C LEU A 78 -7.33 -4.12 -14.90
N THR A 79 -8.07 -5.23 -14.94
CA THR A 79 -7.67 -6.48 -14.28
C THR A 79 -6.39 -7.03 -14.91
N SER A 80 -5.71 -7.94 -14.23
CA SER A 80 -4.52 -8.61 -14.78
C SER A 80 -4.81 -9.31 -16.12
N GLU A 81 -5.96 -9.98 -16.22
CA GLU A 81 -6.40 -10.65 -17.46
C GLU A 81 -6.62 -9.64 -18.60
N GLN A 82 -7.26 -8.51 -18.32
CA GLN A 82 -7.48 -7.45 -19.31
C GLN A 82 -6.16 -6.79 -19.77
N ARG A 83 -5.19 -6.64 -18.87
CA ARG A 83 -3.83 -6.17 -19.22
C ARG A 83 -3.11 -7.15 -20.13
N GLU A 84 -3.23 -8.45 -19.85
CA GLU A 84 -2.60 -9.49 -20.66
C GLU A 84 -3.23 -9.55 -22.06
N GLN A 85 -4.57 -9.51 -22.14
CA GLN A 85 -5.29 -9.42 -23.42
C GLN A 85 -4.90 -8.17 -24.22
N LEU A 86 -4.80 -7.01 -23.57
CA LEU A 86 -4.34 -5.78 -24.20
C LEU A 86 -2.89 -5.90 -24.70
N SER A 87 -2.00 -6.49 -23.89
CA SER A 87 -0.60 -6.71 -24.26
C SER A 87 -0.48 -7.59 -25.50
N GLN A 88 -1.27 -8.66 -25.57
CA GLN A 88 -1.31 -9.54 -26.73
C GLN A 88 -1.81 -8.82 -27.98
N TYR A 89 -2.92 -8.06 -27.85
CA TYR A 89 -3.46 -7.24 -28.94
C TYR A 89 -2.41 -6.25 -29.49
N ILE A 90 -1.65 -5.58 -28.62
CA ILE A 90 -0.59 -4.64 -29.03
C ILE A 90 0.53 -5.38 -29.77
N LYS A 91 0.97 -6.55 -29.28
CA LYS A 91 2.02 -7.36 -29.92
C LYS A 91 1.58 -7.86 -31.30
N ASP A 92 0.35 -8.35 -31.41
CA ASP A 92 -0.19 -8.84 -32.67
C ASP A 92 -0.28 -7.72 -33.70
N LYS A 93 -0.74 -6.54 -33.29
CA LYS A 93 -0.78 -5.35 -34.15
C LYS A 93 0.59 -4.78 -34.51
N ALA A 94 1.59 -4.93 -33.65
CA ALA A 94 2.97 -4.52 -33.95
C ALA A 94 3.64 -5.44 -34.99
N ASN A 95 3.24 -6.70 -35.06
CA ASN A 95 3.77 -7.69 -36.01
C ASN A 95 3.01 -7.72 -37.34
N ASP A 96 1.83 -7.13 -37.41
CA ASP A 96 1.02 -7.06 -38.62
C ASP A 96 1.59 -6.01 -39.60
N THR A 97 2.26 -6.49 -40.65
CA THR A 97 2.95 -5.66 -41.65
C THR A 97 2.01 -4.87 -42.56
N GLN A 98 0.70 -5.11 -42.51
CA GLN A 98 -0.31 -4.35 -43.27
C GLN A 98 -0.96 -3.21 -42.47
N GLY A 99 -0.75 -3.15 -41.15
CA GLY A 99 -1.33 -2.14 -40.26
C GLY A 99 -0.43 -0.92 -40.05
N GLY A 100 -1.03 0.27 -40.02
CA GLY A 100 -0.34 1.49 -39.59
C GLY A 100 0.09 1.44 -38.12
N ARG A 101 0.92 2.41 -37.69
CA ARG A 101 1.43 2.51 -36.32
C ARG A 101 0.26 2.66 -35.32
N LEU A 102 0.17 1.73 -34.36
CA LEU A 102 -0.82 1.80 -33.27
C LEU A 102 -0.59 3.05 -32.41
N THR A 103 -1.62 3.88 -32.27
CA THR A 103 -1.60 5.10 -31.47
C THR A 103 -2.28 4.90 -30.11
N GLY A 104 -2.08 5.86 -29.19
CA GLY A 104 -2.80 5.86 -27.92
C GLY A 104 -4.33 5.91 -28.11
N ALA A 105 -4.82 6.59 -29.14
CA ALA A 105 -6.26 6.64 -29.44
C ALA A 105 -6.82 5.27 -29.87
N ASP A 106 -6.04 4.47 -30.62
CA ASP A 106 -6.45 3.13 -31.03
C ASP A 106 -6.52 2.18 -29.83
N ILE A 107 -5.57 2.30 -28.91
CA ILE A 107 -5.55 1.56 -27.64
C ILE A 107 -6.75 1.98 -26.78
N HIS A 108 -7.07 3.27 -26.71
CA HIS A 108 -8.26 3.77 -26.00
C HIS A 108 -9.54 3.14 -26.54
N ALA A 109 -9.72 3.20 -27.86
CA ALA A 109 -10.91 2.69 -28.52
C ALA A 109 -11.07 1.17 -28.29
N TYR A 110 -9.97 0.42 -28.35
CA TYR A 110 -9.96 -1.01 -28.03
C TYR A 110 -10.40 -1.26 -26.59
N ILE A 111 -9.83 -0.56 -25.62
CA ILE A 111 -10.15 -0.74 -24.21
C ILE A 111 -11.61 -0.37 -23.90
N VAL A 112 -12.11 0.73 -24.45
CA VAL A 112 -13.53 1.12 -24.29
C VAL A 112 -14.45 0.05 -24.89
N LYS A 113 -14.11 -0.46 -26.07
CA LYS A 113 -14.92 -1.46 -26.78
C LYS A 113 -14.93 -2.82 -26.09
N GLU A 114 -13.77 -3.35 -25.71
CA GLU A 114 -13.63 -4.73 -25.22
C GLU A 114 -13.81 -4.84 -23.70
N PHE A 115 -13.45 -3.80 -22.95
CA PHE A 115 -13.50 -3.82 -21.48
C PHE A 115 -14.53 -2.88 -20.87
N GLY A 116 -15.14 -1.98 -21.66
CA GLY A 116 -16.09 -0.99 -21.16
C GLY A 116 -15.45 0.05 -20.22
N GLN A 117 -14.12 0.13 -20.19
CA GLN A 117 -13.38 1.00 -19.26
C GLN A 117 -13.01 2.32 -19.93
N HIS A 118 -13.35 3.43 -19.26
CA HIS A 118 -13.14 4.77 -19.78
C HIS A 118 -11.91 5.42 -19.14
N TYR A 119 -10.89 5.67 -19.94
CA TYR A 119 -9.68 6.40 -19.54
C TYR A 119 -9.77 7.86 -19.96
N HIS A 120 -9.09 8.72 -19.21
CA HIS A 120 -8.61 9.96 -19.81
C HIS A 120 -7.55 9.58 -20.87
N PRO A 121 -7.56 10.17 -22.08
CA PRO A 121 -6.63 9.79 -23.16
C PRO A 121 -5.15 9.75 -22.73
N ASP A 122 -4.73 10.69 -21.87
CA ASP A 122 -3.36 10.75 -21.34
C ASP A 122 -2.98 9.61 -20.39
N SER A 123 -3.97 8.88 -19.85
CA SER A 123 -3.75 7.80 -18.88
C SER A 123 -3.21 6.50 -19.51
N ILE A 124 -3.25 6.39 -20.84
CA ILE A 124 -2.92 5.17 -21.59
C ILE A 124 -1.43 4.81 -21.50
N TYR A 125 -0.57 5.82 -21.33
CA TYR A 125 0.86 5.60 -21.14
C TYR A 125 1.19 5.06 -19.74
N TYR A 126 0.34 5.32 -18.74
CA TYR A 126 0.52 4.82 -17.37
C TYR A 126 -0.04 3.42 -17.16
N THR A 127 -0.90 2.94 -18.06
CA THR A 127 -1.42 1.56 -18.02
C THR A 127 -0.44 0.50 -18.56
N ASN A 128 0.60 0.92 -19.29
CA ASN A 128 1.51 0.01 -20.03
C ASN A 128 2.98 0.03 -19.55
N LEU A 129 3.32 0.80 -18.49
CA LEU A 129 4.69 0.93 -17.99
C LEU A 129 4.86 0.26 -16.62
N GLU A 130 4.63 -1.04 -16.54
CA GLU A 130 5.16 -1.87 -15.45
C GLU A 130 5.62 -3.21 -16.06
N ASN A 131 6.88 -3.23 -16.53
CA ASN A 131 7.77 -4.39 -16.40
C ASN A 131 8.49 -4.26 -15.06
#